data_AF-A0A3N5H2T9-F1
#
_entry.id   AF-A0A3N5H2T9-F1
#
_cell.length_a   1.000
_cell.length_b   1.000
_cell.length_c   1.000
_cell.angle_alpha   90.00
_cell.angle_beta   90.00
_cell.angle_gamma   90.00
#
_symmetry.space_group_name_H-M   'P 1'
#
loop_
_entity.id
_entity.type
_entity.pdbx_description
1 polymer ?
#
loop_
_entity_poly.entity_id
_entity_poly.type
_entity_poly.pdbx_seq_one_letter_code
_entity_poly.pdbx_strand_id
1 'polypeptide(L)'
;MSQFPESTSSTCPGCGAPASTVICPYCGTLTAKVDDLEAERRALDAFHHLIATEKDKEKQGALFRHGFIPQHTPNLIEAGLRCATFTGGWNLSTSEPTTSALLRLRSLVIRLKIAPNTVEARRAIHEFEAILNRQSSIDRRALLTGLALVLAPVALVIGIIYWLVQLFR
;
A
#
# COMPACT_ATOMS: atom_id res chain seq x y z
N MET A 1 5.35 3.39 -32.00
CA MET A 1 5.73 2.10 -31.39
C MET A 1 7.04 2.34 -30.65
N SER A 2 6.97 2.54 -29.34
CA SER A 2 8.14 2.87 -28.52
C SER A 2 8.87 1.57 -28.18
N GLN A 3 10.08 1.39 -28.69
CA GLN A 3 10.92 0.24 -28.37
C GLN A 3 11.30 0.30 -26.89
N PHE A 4 10.85 -0.70 -26.13
CA PHE A 4 11.34 -0.93 -24.78
C PHE A 4 12.74 -1.55 -24.87
N PRO A 5 13.68 -1.22 -23.97
CA PRO A 5 14.90 -2.00 -23.84
C PRO A 5 14.53 -3.47 -23.57
N GLU A 6 15.11 -4.39 -24.36
CA GLU A 6 14.90 -5.83 -24.18
C GLU A 6 15.29 -6.25 -22.75
N SER A 7 14.47 -7.11 -22.14
CA SER A 7 14.77 -7.67 -20.83
C SER A 7 16.07 -8.48 -20.89
N THR A 8 17.08 -8.08 -20.13
CA THR A 8 18.39 -8.74 -20.10
C THR A 8 18.40 -10.05 -19.30
N SER A 9 17.31 -10.36 -18.58
CA SER A 9 17.15 -11.57 -17.78
C SER A 9 16.08 -12.48 -18.37
N SER A 10 16.31 -13.80 -18.38
CA SER A 10 15.29 -14.79 -18.77
C SER A 10 14.19 -14.97 -17.71
N THR A 11 14.47 -14.57 -16.47
CA THR A 11 13.59 -14.72 -15.31
C THR A 11 13.56 -13.46 -14.45
N CYS A 12 12.39 -13.14 -13.90
CA CYS A 12 12.18 -12.03 -13.00
C CYS A 12 13.00 -12.21 -11.70
N PRO A 13 13.77 -11.20 -11.27
CA PRO A 13 14.57 -11.29 -10.04
C PRO A 13 13.72 -11.33 -8.76
N GLY A 14 12.45 -10.90 -8.82
CA GLY A 14 11.56 -10.86 -7.65
C GLY A 14 10.87 -12.20 -7.38
N CYS A 15 10.35 -12.86 -8.42
CA CYS A 15 9.51 -14.06 -8.27
C CYS A 15 9.96 -15.28 -9.10
N GLY A 16 11.01 -15.15 -9.92
CA GLY A 16 11.50 -16.23 -10.79
C GLY A 16 10.66 -16.51 -12.04
N ALA A 17 9.53 -15.82 -12.23
CA ALA A 17 8.68 -16.01 -13.42
C ALA A 17 9.40 -15.57 -14.72
N PRO A 18 9.02 -16.10 -15.89
CA PRO A 18 9.61 -15.70 -17.17
C PRO A 18 9.50 -14.18 -17.39
N ALA A 19 10.61 -13.52 -17.71
CA ALA A 19 10.60 -12.08 -17.97
C ALA A 19 10.28 -11.82 -19.44
N SER A 20 9.10 -11.25 -19.70
CA SER A 20 8.65 -10.87 -21.06
C SER A 20 8.51 -9.37 -21.25
N THR A 21 8.49 -8.60 -20.16
CA THR A 21 8.21 -7.17 -20.13
C THR A 21 9.09 -6.49 -19.08
N VAL A 22 9.30 -5.17 -19.20
CA VAL A 22 10.10 -4.35 -18.26
C VAL A 22 9.60 -4.42 -16.82
N ILE A 23 8.29 -4.56 -16.64
CA ILE A 23 7.64 -4.85 -15.36
C ILE A 23 7.14 -6.28 -15.39
N CYS A 24 7.50 -7.08 -14.40
CA CYS A 24 7.01 -8.45 -14.29
C CYS A 24 5.47 -8.45 -14.12
N PRO A 25 4.71 -9.19 -14.94
CA PRO A 25 3.26 -9.21 -14.84
C PRO A 25 2.74 -9.90 -13.57
N TYR A 26 3.58 -10.70 -12.89
CA TYR A 26 3.19 -11.47 -11.71
C TYR A 26 3.44 -10.71 -10.41
N CYS A 27 4.64 -10.14 -10.23
CA CYS A 27 5.03 -9.48 -8.98
C CYS A 27 5.24 -7.97 -9.12
N GLY A 28 5.17 -7.41 -10.33
CA GLY A 28 5.34 -5.98 -10.59
C GLY A 28 6.79 -5.48 -10.44
N THR A 29 7.75 -6.37 -10.20
CA THR A 29 9.16 -6.03 -10.07
C THR A 29 9.77 -5.69 -11.43
N LEU A 30 10.72 -4.76 -11.44
CA LEU A 30 11.46 -4.37 -12.62
C LEU A 30 12.39 -5.51 -13.08
N THR A 31 12.36 -5.86 -14.36
CA THR A 31 13.15 -6.96 -14.96
C THR A 31 14.38 -6.47 -15.73
N ALA A 32 14.45 -5.16 -15.99
CA ALA A 32 15.54 -4.49 -16.71
C ALA A 32 16.05 -3.31 -15.89
N LYS A 33 17.31 -2.94 -16.06
CA LYS A 33 17.86 -1.76 -15.39
C LYS A 33 17.25 -0.49 -16.00
N VAL A 34 16.83 0.43 -15.15
CA VAL A 34 16.25 1.72 -15.54
C VAL A 34 17.01 2.80 -14.77
N ASP A 35 17.84 3.55 -15.47
CA ASP A 35 18.70 4.58 -14.87
C ASP A 35 18.25 6.01 -15.23
N ASP A 36 17.43 6.17 -16.27
CA ASP A 36 16.97 7.48 -16.73
C ASP A 36 15.53 7.79 -16.26
N LEU A 37 15.24 9.10 -16.12
CA LEU A 37 13.96 9.60 -15.60
C LEU A 37 12.76 9.18 -16.46
N GLU A 38 12.92 9.13 -17.79
CA GLU A 38 11.83 8.87 -18.73
C GLU A 38 11.49 7.37 -18.83
N ALA A 39 12.49 6.51 -18.83
CA ALA A 39 12.37 5.06 -18.77
C ALA A 39 11.77 4.65 -17.43
N GLU A 40 12.12 5.34 -16.34
CA GLU A 40 11.47 5.14 -15.04
C GLU A 40 10.01 5.53 -15.07
N ARG A 41 9.67 6.67 -15.68
CA ARG A 41 8.28 7.07 -15.87
C ARG A 41 7.50 6.05 -16.70
N ARG A 42 8.08 5.56 -17.80
CA ARG A 42 7.47 4.51 -18.64
C ARG A 42 7.28 3.19 -17.88
N ALA A 43 8.25 2.78 -17.06
CA ALA A 43 8.14 1.60 -16.22
C ALA A 43 7.04 1.78 -15.16
N LEU A 44 6.95 2.97 -14.56
CA LEU A 44 5.92 3.32 -13.60
C LEU A 44 4.52 3.32 -14.24
N ASP A 45 4.37 3.85 -15.44
CA ASP A 45 3.11 3.81 -16.20
C ASP A 45 2.69 2.37 -16.54
N ALA A 46 3.64 1.53 -16.98
CA ALA A 46 3.39 0.11 -17.23
C ALA A 46 2.94 -0.62 -15.96
N PHE A 47 3.57 -0.33 -14.82
CA PHE A 47 3.19 -0.87 -13.52
C PHE A 47 1.78 -0.43 -13.10
N HIS A 48 1.44 0.85 -13.27
CA HIS A 48 0.10 1.35 -12.97
C HIS A 48 -0.97 0.74 -13.88
N HIS A 49 -0.67 0.56 -15.16
CA HIS A 49 -1.56 -0.13 -16.08
C HIS A 49 -1.80 -1.59 -15.65
N LEU A 50 -0.75 -2.29 -15.21
CA LEU A 50 -0.86 -3.66 -14.70
C LEU A 50 -1.79 -3.73 -13.49
N ILE A 51 -1.63 -2.83 -12.51
CA ILE A 51 -2.54 -2.76 -11.34
C ILE A 51 -3.98 -2.49 -11.78
N ALA A 52 -4.19 -1.55 -12.70
CA ALA A 52 -5.52 -1.13 -13.13
C ALA A 52 -6.27 -2.23 -13.91
N THR A 53 -5.53 -3.08 -14.62
CA THR A 53 -6.10 -4.17 -15.42
C THR A 53 -6.24 -5.49 -14.64
N GLU A 54 -5.52 -5.65 -13.53
CA GLU A 54 -5.66 -6.81 -12.65
C GLU A 54 -7.01 -6.79 -11.91
N LYS A 55 -7.77 -7.87 -12.09
CA LYS A 55 -9.10 -8.05 -11.50
C LYS A 55 -9.03 -8.87 -10.21
N ASP A 56 -8.03 -9.73 -10.10
CA ASP A 56 -7.79 -10.55 -8.92
C ASP A 56 -7.21 -9.69 -7.80
N LYS A 57 -7.92 -9.65 -6.67
CA LYS A 57 -7.57 -8.82 -5.52
C LYS A 57 -6.30 -9.31 -4.82
N GLU A 58 -6.04 -10.60 -4.80
CA GLU A 58 -4.83 -11.15 -4.20
C GLU A 58 -3.60 -10.80 -5.04
N LYS A 59 -3.71 -10.96 -6.37
CA LYS A 59 -2.65 -10.55 -7.30
C LYS A 59 -2.42 -9.05 -7.26
N GLN A 60 -3.49 -8.26 -7.24
CA GLN A 60 -3.38 -6.80 -7.10
C GLN A 60 -2.67 -6.41 -5.79
N GLY A 61 -2.94 -7.12 -4.68
CA GLY A 61 -2.21 -7.00 -3.42
C GLY A 61 -0.73 -7.33 -3.55
N ALA A 62 -0.39 -8.45 -4.20
CA ALA A 62 1.00 -8.86 -4.46
C ALA A 62 1.77 -7.82 -5.29
N LEU A 63 1.14 -7.24 -6.32
CA LEU A 63 1.71 -6.16 -7.14
C LEU A 63 2.03 -4.93 -6.28
N PHE A 64 1.18 -4.55 -5.33
CA PHE A 64 1.49 -3.45 -4.43
C PHE A 64 2.65 -3.76 -3.49
N ARG A 65 2.76 -5.00 -2.99
CA ARG A 65 3.81 -5.42 -2.05
C ARG A 65 5.20 -5.50 -2.68
N HIS A 66 5.31 -6.03 -3.88
CA HIS A 66 6.60 -6.32 -4.54
C HIS A 66 6.90 -5.43 -5.76
N GLY A 67 5.95 -4.56 -6.10
CA GLY A 67 6.00 -3.74 -7.29
C GLY A 67 7.14 -2.73 -7.31
N PHE A 68 7.56 -2.37 -8.51
CA PHE A 68 8.61 -1.40 -8.80
C PHE A 68 8.53 -0.11 -7.97
N ILE A 69 9.61 0.31 -7.32
CA ILE A 69 9.68 1.59 -6.58
C ILE A 69 10.63 2.54 -7.33
N PRO A 70 10.14 3.71 -7.80
CA PRO A 70 10.98 4.70 -8.47
C PRO A 70 12.10 5.26 -7.59
N GLN A 71 13.11 5.83 -8.22
CA GLN A 71 14.26 6.49 -7.60
C GLN A 71 14.16 8.01 -7.69
N HIS A 72 13.68 8.55 -8.81
CA HIS A 72 13.63 9.99 -9.00
C HIS A 72 12.43 10.61 -8.28
N THR A 73 12.65 11.76 -7.62
CA THR A 73 11.64 12.48 -6.84
C THR A 73 10.32 12.71 -7.60
N PRO A 74 10.31 13.16 -8.87
CA PRO A 74 9.04 13.37 -9.59
C PRO A 74 8.23 12.07 -9.74
N ASN A 75 8.90 10.96 -10.06
CA ASN A 75 8.26 9.66 -10.24
C ASN A 75 7.81 9.05 -8.91
N LEU A 76 8.53 9.33 -7.81
CA LEU A 76 8.11 8.95 -6.45
C LEU A 76 6.81 9.65 -6.04
N ILE A 77 6.68 10.95 -6.33
CA ILE A 77 5.47 11.72 -6.06
C ILE A 77 4.30 11.17 -6.87
N GLU A 78 4.49 10.93 -8.18
CA GLU A 78 3.44 10.36 -9.03
C GLU A 78 3.00 8.97 -8.54
N ALA A 79 3.96 8.10 -8.20
CA ALA A 79 3.67 6.78 -7.64
C ALA A 79 2.85 6.89 -6.35
N GLY A 80 3.17 7.87 -5.48
CA GLY A 80 2.45 8.10 -4.23
C GLY A 80 1.02 8.58 -4.47
N LEU A 81 0.81 9.52 -5.40
CA LEU A 81 -0.50 10.03 -5.77
C LEU A 81 -1.40 8.93 -6.35
N ARG A 82 -0.86 8.09 -7.25
CA ARG A 82 -1.63 6.95 -7.78
C ARG A 82 -1.89 5.90 -6.71
N CYS A 83 -0.95 5.64 -5.81
CA CYS A 83 -1.15 4.70 -4.72
C CYS A 83 -2.24 5.20 -3.75
N ALA A 84 -2.31 6.51 -3.50
CA ALA A 84 -3.29 7.13 -2.62
C ALA A 84 -4.74 6.88 -3.07
N THR A 85 -5.01 6.82 -4.38
CA THR A 85 -6.38 6.56 -4.88
C THR A 85 -6.91 5.18 -4.50
N PHE A 86 -6.03 4.19 -4.32
CA PHE A 86 -6.39 2.85 -3.86
C PHE A 86 -6.56 2.76 -2.34
N THR A 87 -6.07 3.75 -1.60
CA THR A 87 -6.21 3.83 -0.13
C THR A 87 -7.43 4.63 0.32
N GLY A 88 -8.01 5.45 -0.57
CA GLY A 88 -8.93 6.54 -0.20
C GLY A 88 -10.37 6.45 -0.70
N GLY A 89 -10.82 5.31 -1.25
CA GLY A 89 -12.25 5.14 -1.54
C GLY A 89 -13.09 5.19 -0.26
N TRP A 90 -14.25 5.86 -0.30
CA TRP A 90 -15.24 5.89 0.81
C TRP A 90 -15.71 4.49 1.27
N ASN A 91 -15.40 3.46 0.49
CA ASN A 91 -15.53 2.07 0.90
C ASN A 91 -14.30 1.65 1.70
N LEU A 92 -14.44 1.74 3.02
CA LEU A 92 -13.61 1.16 4.10
C LEU A 92 -13.48 -0.37 3.98
N SER A 93 -13.16 -0.89 2.82
CA SER A 93 -12.93 -2.32 2.66
C SER A 93 -11.51 -2.60 3.11
N THR A 94 -11.36 -3.39 4.18
CA THR A 94 -10.11 -4.03 4.63
C THR A 94 -9.67 -5.12 3.64
N SER A 95 -9.80 -4.84 2.35
CA SER A 95 -9.36 -5.72 1.29
C SER A 95 -7.83 -5.73 1.24
N GLU A 96 -7.27 -6.89 0.92
CA GLU A 96 -5.83 -7.10 0.82
C GLU A 96 -5.11 -6.05 -0.08
N PRO A 97 -5.65 -5.61 -1.23
CA PRO A 97 -5.07 -4.52 -2.02
C PRO A 97 -4.89 -3.22 -1.25
N THR A 98 -5.87 -2.84 -0.41
CA THR A 98 -5.84 -1.59 0.35
C THR A 98 -4.71 -1.60 1.37
N THR A 99 -4.55 -2.72 2.11
CA THR A 99 -3.44 -2.88 3.06
C THR A 99 -2.08 -2.86 2.37
N SER A 100 -1.96 -3.53 1.23
CA SER A 100 -0.74 -3.58 0.44
C SER A 100 -0.39 -2.21 -0.16
N ALA A 101 -1.39 -1.46 -0.64
CA ALA A 101 -1.21 -0.08 -1.11
C ALA A 101 -0.74 0.86 0.01
N LEU A 102 -1.24 0.72 1.24
CA LEU A 102 -0.75 1.51 2.37
C LEU A 102 0.71 1.20 2.73
N LEU A 103 1.11 -0.08 2.69
CA LEU A 103 2.51 -0.47 2.88
C LEU A 103 3.41 0.12 1.79
N ARG A 104 2.94 0.08 0.54
CA ARG A 104 3.65 0.71 -0.57
C ARG A 104 3.75 2.22 -0.39
N LEU A 105 2.67 2.90 0.00
CA LEU A 105 2.68 4.34 0.27
C LEU A 105 3.70 4.69 1.38
N ARG A 106 3.78 3.89 2.45
CA ARG A 106 4.84 4.04 3.47
C ARG A 106 6.25 3.94 2.88
N SER A 107 6.49 2.96 2.02
CA SER A 107 7.80 2.79 1.37
C SER A 107 8.17 4.00 0.48
N LEU A 108 7.19 4.57 -0.23
CA LEU A 108 7.37 5.76 -1.06
C LEU A 108 7.68 7.00 -0.19
N VAL A 109 6.99 7.17 0.92
CA VAL A 109 7.27 8.24 1.90
C VAL A 109 8.69 8.11 2.46
N ILE A 110 9.10 6.91 2.86
CA ILE A 110 10.48 6.67 3.35
C ILE A 110 11.50 7.07 2.28
N ARG A 111 11.26 6.69 1.03
CA ARG A 111 12.19 7.00 -0.07
C ARG A 111 12.22 8.50 -0.39
N LEU A 112 11.07 9.18 -0.36
CA LEU A 112 11.00 10.64 -0.50
C LEU A 112 11.74 11.39 0.61
N LYS A 113 11.75 10.86 1.84
CA LYS A 113 12.51 11.45 2.96
C LYS A 113 14.03 11.35 2.78
N ILE A 114 14.50 10.38 2.00
CA ILE A 114 15.93 10.16 1.72
C ILE A 114 16.36 10.93 0.45
N ALA A 115 15.42 11.20 -0.46
CA ALA A 115 15.65 11.95 -1.68
C ALA A 115 16.02 13.43 -1.40
N PRO A 116 16.53 14.18 -2.41
CA PRO A 116 16.83 15.60 -2.26
C PRO A 116 15.64 16.39 -1.72
N ASN A 117 15.89 17.20 -0.69
CA ASN A 117 14.87 17.90 0.09
C ASN A 117 14.29 19.12 -0.66
N THR A 118 13.42 18.85 -1.63
CA THR A 118 12.68 19.88 -2.38
C THR A 118 11.39 20.29 -1.65
N VAL A 119 10.86 21.48 -1.99
CA VAL A 119 9.57 21.97 -1.45
C VAL A 119 8.44 21.00 -1.81
N GLU A 120 8.45 20.49 -3.04
CA GLU A 120 7.46 19.53 -3.55
C GLU A 120 7.52 18.20 -2.81
N ALA A 121 8.72 17.66 -2.56
CA ALA A 121 8.90 16.43 -1.80
C ALA A 121 8.34 16.57 -0.37
N ARG A 122 8.62 17.70 0.31
CA ARG A 122 8.07 17.97 1.65
C ARG A 122 6.54 18.01 1.66
N ARG A 123 5.94 18.67 0.67
CA ARG A 123 4.48 18.73 0.54
C ARG A 123 3.88 17.34 0.31
N ALA A 124 4.44 16.58 -0.62
CA ALA A 124 3.99 15.22 -0.91
C ALA A 124 4.12 14.30 0.31
N ILE A 125 5.23 14.37 1.05
CA ILE A 125 5.41 13.63 2.31
C ILE A 125 4.29 13.96 3.30
N HIS A 126 4.02 15.25 3.53
CA HIS A 126 2.98 15.68 4.47
C HIS A 126 1.59 15.16 4.07
N GLU A 127 1.24 15.25 2.78
CA GLU A 127 -0.04 14.75 2.26
C GLU A 127 -0.15 13.22 2.40
N PHE A 128 0.90 12.47 2.07
CA PHE A 128 0.90 11.01 2.19
C PHE A 128 0.90 10.53 3.64
N GLU A 129 1.59 11.21 4.54
CA GLU A 129 1.54 10.93 5.98
C GLU A 129 0.15 11.20 6.55
N ALA A 130 -0.54 12.25 6.09
CA ALA A 130 -1.92 12.51 6.50
C ALA A 130 -2.86 11.35 6.13
N ILE A 131 -2.68 10.76 4.94
CA ILE A 131 -3.42 9.58 4.49
C ILE A 131 -3.13 8.38 5.40
N LEU A 132 -1.85 8.09 5.65
CA LEU A 132 -1.43 6.97 6.50
C LEU A 132 -1.92 7.11 7.95
N ASN A 133 -1.87 8.32 8.50
CA ASN A 133 -2.34 8.62 9.84
C ASN A 133 -3.86 8.48 9.95
N ARG A 134 -4.60 8.98 8.95
CA ARG A 134 -6.06 8.83 8.89
C ARG A 134 -6.47 7.36 8.96
N GLN A 135 -5.80 6.48 8.21
CA GLN A 135 -6.09 5.05 8.26
C GLN A 135 -5.81 4.44 9.63
N SER A 136 -4.66 4.74 10.25
CA SER A 136 -4.30 4.18 11.56
C SER A 136 -5.31 4.54 12.66
N SER A 137 -5.92 5.72 12.55
CA SER A 137 -6.95 6.17 13.50
C SER A 137 -8.25 5.38 13.37
N ILE A 138 -8.57 4.92 12.16
CA ILE A 138 -9.75 4.08 11.88
C ILE A 138 -9.54 2.69 12.47
N ASP A 139 -8.37 2.08 12.25
CA ASP A 139 -8.04 0.75 12.78
C ASP A 139 -8.09 0.73 14.31
N ARG A 140 -7.56 1.78 14.97
CA ARG A 140 -7.64 1.94 16.43
C ARG A 140 -9.07 2.06 16.93
N ARG A 141 -9.91 2.85 16.24
CA ARG A 141 -11.32 2.99 16.61
C ARG A 141 -12.04 1.66 16.47
N ALA A 142 -11.88 0.96 15.36
CA ALA A 142 -12.50 -0.35 15.14
C ALA A 142 -12.08 -1.37 16.22
N LEU A 143 -10.80 -1.39 16.60
CA LEU A 143 -10.30 -2.26 17.67
C LEU A 143 -10.91 -1.90 19.02
N LEU A 144 -10.99 -0.61 19.36
CA LEU A 144 -11.62 -0.15 20.59
C LEU A 144 -13.11 -0.48 20.62
N THR A 145 -13.83 -0.31 19.51
CA THR A 145 -15.25 -0.66 19.40
C THR A 145 -15.45 -2.17 19.55
N GLY A 146 -14.64 -2.98 18.88
CA GLY A 146 -14.68 -4.44 19.01
C GLY A 146 -14.39 -4.91 20.43
N LEU A 147 -13.38 -4.33 21.08
CA LEU A 147 -13.04 -4.64 22.46
C LEU A 147 -14.17 -4.25 23.43
N ALA A 148 -14.77 -3.08 23.26
CA ALA A 148 -15.90 -2.63 24.07
C ALA A 148 -17.11 -3.56 23.93
N LEU A 149 -17.38 -4.08 22.72
CA LEU A 149 -18.49 -4.99 22.45
C LEU A 149 -18.33 -6.34 23.17
N VAL A 150 -17.08 -6.78 23.41
CA VAL A 150 -16.79 -8.02 24.15
C VAL A 150 -16.71 -7.78 25.66
N LEU A 151 -16.07 -6.71 26.11
CA LEU A 151 -15.86 -6.45 27.54
C LEU A 151 -17.13 -5.94 28.25
N ALA A 152 -17.99 -5.18 27.57
CA ALA A 152 -19.22 -4.66 28.16
C ALA A 152 -20.18 -5.76 28.67
N PRO A 153 -20.54 -6.80 27.89
CA PRO A 153 -21.40 -7.87 28.39
C PRO A 153 -20.73 -8.70 29.50
N VAL A 154 -19.41 -8.93 29.43
CA VAL A 154 -18.68 -9.64 30.49
C VAL A 154 -18.74 -8.87 31.81
N ALA A 155 -18.48 -7.56 31.77
CA ALA A 155 -18.59 -6.70 32.94
C ALA A 155 -20.03 -6.63 33.48
N LEU A 156 -21.02 -6.61 32.60
CA LEU A 156 -22.44 -6.63 32.97
C LEU A 156 -22.82 -7.94 33.70
N VAL A 157 -22.40 -9.09 33.18
CA VAL A 157 -22.65 -10.40 33.83
C VAL A 157 -21.97 -10.47 35.19
N ILE A 158 -20.70 -10.06 35.30
CA ILE A 158 -19.98 -10.02 36.59
C ILE A 158 -20.70 -9.08 37.57
N GLY A 159 -21.15 -7.92 37.12
CA GLY A 159 -21.91 -6.98 37.93
C GLY A 159 -23.24 -7.55 38.44
N ILE A 160 -23.98 -8.26 37.58
CA ILE A 160 -25.23 -8.94 37.96
C ILE A 160 -24.96 -10.03 39.02
N ILE A 161 -23.94 -10.86 38.81
CA ILE A 161 -23.57 -11.91 39.78
C ILE A 161 -23.20 -11.29 41.13
N TYR A 162 -22.37 -10.25 41.14
CA TYR A 162 -21.97 -9.57 42.36
C TYR A 162 -23.17 -8.96 43.10
N TRP A 163 -24.08 -8.33 42.36
CA TRP A 163 -25.30 -7.75 42.90
C TRP A 163 -26.22 -8.82 43.51
N LEU A 164 -26.42 -9.95 42.83
CA LEU A 164 -27.19 -11.08 43.35
C LEU A 164 -26.57 -11.64 44.65
N VAL A 165 -25.25 -11.84 44.68
CA VAL A 165 -24.57 -12.34 45.88
C VAL A 165 -24.74 -11.40 47.07
N GLN A 166 -24.73 -10.08 46.85
CA GLN A 166 -24.99 -9.08 47.89
C GLN A 166 -26.43 -9.12 48.41
N LEU A 167 -27.42 -9.34 47.53
CA LEU A 167 -28.84 -9.38 47.89
C LEU A 167 -29.19 -10.59 48.76
N PHE A 168 -28.53 -11.73 48.55
CA PHE A 168 -28.78 -12.98 49.29
C PHE A 168 -27.93 -13.12 50.57
N ARG A 169 -27.14 -12.10 50.93
CA ARG A 169 -26.29 -12.08 52.10
C ARG A 169 -26.93 -11.28 53.22
#